data_AF-A0A9P9CDR3-F1
#
_entry.id   AF-A0A9P9CDR3-F1
#
_cell.length_a   1.000
_cell.length_b   1.000
_cell.length_c   1.000
_cell.angle_alpha   90.00
_cell.angle_beta   90.00
_cell.angle_gamma   90.00
#
_symmetry.space_group_name_H-M   'P 1'
#
loop_
_entity.id
_entity.type
_entity.pdbx_description
1 polymer ?
#
loop_
_entity_poly.entity_id
_entity_poly.type
_entity_poly.pdbx_seq_one_letter_code
_entity_poly.pdbx_strand_id
1 'polypeptide(L)'
;MFAATAAGRDGTEEEPLRLEQVSATTFADLMTMIYTVWTAEESPTSVDGYINILRLAHKFQFANIHRVVKKLLPSRLSIEQRLHLAITSCDVDEWGETAFSDLVFAADIEDAADGSSLLPESFWLRIFRTRMQIVRFRQAARMHLCRQHETGAARLWQNSKQPEKSSLRPKGC
;
A
#
# COMPACT_ATOMS: atom_id res chain seq x y z
N MET A 1 -0.80 -29.36 22.25
CA MET A 1 -0.63 -30.77 21.81
C MET A 1 -1.70 -31.07 20.79
N PHE A 2 -1.36 -31.12 19.49
CA PHE A 2 -2.26 -31.63 18.46
C PHE A 2 -1.55 -32.81 17.79
N ALA A 3 -2.04 -34.01 18.08
CA ALA A 3 -1.60 -35.23 17.41
C ALA A 3 -2.41 -35.37 16.13
N ALA A 4 -1.80 -35.09 14.98
CA ALA A 4 -2.36 -35.43 13.68
C ALA A 4 -1.82 -36.81 13.28
N THR A 5 -2.57 -37.85 13.63
CA THR A 5 -2.45 -39.15 12.96
C THR A 5 -3.21 -39.06 11.65
N ALA A 6 -2.51 -38.75 10.56
CA ALA A 6 -3.05 -38.78 9.20
C ALA A 6 -3.30 -40.24 8.76
N ALA A 7 -4.39 -40.83 9.25
CA ALA A 7 -5.03 -41.93 8.53
C ALA A 7 -5.81 -41.27 7.39
N GLY A 8 -5.45 -41.51 6.14
CA GLY A 8 -6.05 -40.89 4.95
C GLY A 8 -7.50 -41.30 4.68
N ARG A 9 -8.38 -41.11 5.67
CA ARG A 9 -9.83 -41.37 5.61
C ARG A 9 -10.65 -40.10 5.33
N ASP A 10 -10.06 -38.92 5.54
CA ASP A 10 -10.67 -37.65 5.22
C ASP A 10 -10.98 -37.54 3.71
N GLY A 11 -12.20 -37.15 3.37
CA GLY A 11 -12.66 -36.95 1.99
C GLY A 11 -13.48 -38.10 1.40
N THR A 12 -13.99 -39.01 2.22
CA THR A 12 -14.92 -40.08 1.81
C THR A 12 -16.38 -39.72 2.12
N GLU A 13 -17.35 -40.49 1.61
CA GLU A 13 -18.76 -40.29 1.97
C GLU A 13 -19.01 -40.46 3.48
N GLU A 14 -18.28 -41.37 4.13
CA GLU A 14 -18.39 -41.65 5.57
C GLU A 14 -17.66 -40.60 6.42
N GLU A 15 -16.57 -40.02 5.92
CA GLU A 15 -15.80 -38.95 6.58
C GLU A 15 -15.56 -37.79 5.61
N PRO A 16 -16.54 -36.86 5.46
CA PRO A 16 -16.44 -35.75 4.52
C PRO A 16 -15.35 -34.77 4.95
N LEU A 17 -14.63 -34.23 3.96
CA LEU A 17 -13.59 -33.24 4.18
C LEU A 17 -14.17 -31.96 4.82
N ARG A 18 -13.74 -31.65 6.05
CA ARG A 18 -14.18 -30.45 6.75
C ARG A 18 -13.29 -29.27 6.40
N LEU A 19 -13.88 -28.25 5.79
CA LEU A 19 -13.18 -27.00 5.48
C LEU A 19 -13.40 -26.00 6.62
N GLU A 20 -12.48 -25.97 7.57
CA GLU A 20 -12.53 -24.98 8.66
C GLU A 20 -12.30 -23.56 8.14
N GLN A 21 -13.04 -22.61 8.72
CA GLN A 21 -12.94 -21.17 8.45
C GLN A 21 -13.34 -20.77 7.01
N VAL A 22 -14.16 -21.59 6.36
CA VAL A 22 -14.70 -21.29 5.03
C VAL A 22 -16.22 -21.22 5.12
N SER A 23 -16.82 -20.08 4.76
CA SER A 23 -18.28 -20.01 4.69
C SER A 23 -18.79 -20.82 3.51
N ALA A 24 -19.93 -21.49 3.67
CA ALA A 24 -20.57 -22.25 2.60
C ALA A 24 -20.82 -21.38 1.36
N THR A 25 -21.19 -20.12 1.57
CA THR A 25 -21.41 -19.13 0.50
C THR A 25 -20.14 -18.83 -0.27
N THR A 26 -19.04 -18.50 0.41
CA THR A 26 -17.76 -18.19 -0.27
C THR A 26 -17.24 -19.41 -1.02
N PHE A 27 -17.40 -20.61 -0.46
CA PHE A 27 -17.01 -21.84 -1.14
C PHE A 27 -17.86 -22.09 -2.39
N ALA A 28 -19.18 -21.90 -2.31
CA ALA A 28 -20.07 -22.00 -3.46
C ALA A 28 -19.68 -21.00 -4.55
N ASP A 29 -19.41 -19.74 -4.19
CA ASP A 29 -18.96 -18.72 -5.14
C ASP A 29 -17.64 -19.12 -5.81
N LEU A 30 -16.67 -19.63 -5.03
CA LEU A 30 -15.41 -20.15 -5.56
C LEU A 30 -15.65 -21.33 -6.53
N MET A 31 -16.55 -22.25 -6.20
CA MET A 31 -16.88 -23.38 -7.09
C MET A 31 -17.55 -22.89 -8.37
N THR A 32 -18.48 -21.94 -8.29
CA THR A 32 -19.08 -21.30 -9.45
C THR A 32 -17.98 -20.72 -10.35
N MET A 33 -17.02 -19.98 -9.79
CA MET A 33 -15.90 -19.43 -10.56
C MET A 33 -14.99 -20.48 -11.21
N ILE A 34 -14.91 -21.70 -10.65
CA ILE A 34 -14.14 -22.81 -11.23
C ILE A 34 -14.89 -23.44 -12.40
N TYR A 35 -16.21 -23.65 -12.25
CA TYR A 35 -17.01 -24.45 -13.17
C TYR A 35 -17.76 -23.63 -14.22
N THR A 36 -17.98 -22.33 -14.01
CA THR A 36 -18.68 -21.45 -14.95
C THR A 36 -17.73 -20.50 -15.65
N VAL A 37 -18.11 -20.08 -16.87
CA VAL A 37 -17.48 -18.93 -17.50
C VAL A 37 -17.92 -17.72 -16.71
N TRP A 38 -17.01 -17.14 -15.93
CA TRP A 38 -17.34 -16.05 -15.02
C TRP A 38 -17.98 -14.87 -15.77
N THR A 39 -19.29 -14.70 -15.61
CA THR A 39 -20.03 -13.54 -16.08
C THR A 39 -20.24 -12.55 -14.93
N ALA A 40 -20.46 -11.28 -15.26
CA ALA A 40 -20.64 -10.23 -14.25
C ALA A 40 -21.84 -10.48 -13.31
N GLU A 41 -22.84 -11.25 -13.77
CA GLU A 41 -24.06 -11.59 -13.04
C GLU A 41 -23.84 -12.62 -11.91
N GLU A 42 -22.84 -13.50 -12.05
CA GLU A 42 -22.50 -14.54 -11.06
C GLU A 42 -21.39 -14.09 -10.09
N SER A 43 -21.01 -12.82 -10.17
CA SER A 43 -19.92 -12.29 -9.37
C SER A 43 -20.36 -11.97 -7.94
N PRO A 44 -19.47 -12.13 -6.93
CA PRO A 44 -19.79 -11.78 -5.56
C PRO A 44 -20.29 -10.33 -5.49
N THR A 45 -21.41 -10.12 -4.81
CA THR A 45 -22.02 -8.78 -4.73
C THR A 45 -21.27 -7.85 -3.77
N SER A 46 -20.49 -8.40 -2.83
CA SER A 46 -19.78 -7.65 -1.80
C SER A 46 -18.26 -7.71 -1.93
N VAL A 47 -17.58 -6.64 -1.52
CA VAL A 47 -16.11 -6.56 -1.44
C VAL A 47 -15.55 -7.65 -0.52
N ASP A 48 -16.23 -7.92 0.60
CA ASP A 48 -15.83 -8.97 1.54
C ASP A 48 -15.87 -10.36 0.91
N GLY A 49 -16.84 -10.62 0.02
CA GLY A 49 -16.90 -11.87 -0.75
C GLY A 49 -15.66 -12.06 -1.62
N TYR A 50 -15.24 -11.01 -2.34
CA TYR A 50 -14.01 -11.02 -3.13
C TYR A 50 -12.76 -11.23 -2.28
N ILE A 51 -12.67 -10.61 -1.10
CA ILE A 51 -11.55 -10.81 -0.16
C ILE A 51 -11.49 -12.27 0.30
N ASN A 52 -12.63 -12.86 0.64
CA ASN A 52 -12.69 -14.25 1.08
C ASN A 52 -12.31 -15.19 -0.07
N ILE A 53 -12.77 -14.94 -1.29
CA ILE A 53 -12.37 -15.72 -2.47
C ILE A 53 -10.86 -15.58 -2.74
N LEU A 54 -10.29 -14.38 -2.61
CA LEU A 54 -8.84 -14.18 -2.74
C LEU A 54 -8.07 -15.08 -1.75
N ARG A 55 -8.50 -15.08 -0.48
CA ARG A 55 -7.91 -15.91 0.58
C ARG A 55 -8.06 -17.40 0.29
N LEU A 56 -9.23 -17.85 -0.15
CA LEU A 56 -9.46 -19.26 -0.48
C LEU A 56 -8.67 -19.69 -1.71
N ALA A 57 -8.65 -18.86 -2.76
CA ALA A 57 -7.89 -19.14 -3.97
C ALA A 57 -6.39 -19.24 -3.67
N HIS A 58 -5.87 -18.41 -2.77
CA HIS A 58 -4.51 -18.54 -2.26
C HIS A 58 -4.32 -19.83 -1.43
N LYS A 59 -5.22 -20.10 -0.47
CA LYS A 59 -5.17 -21.28 0.42
C LYS A 59 -5.19 -22.60 -0.35
N PHE A 60 -6.03 -22.71 -1.37
CA PHE A 60 -6.20 -23.91 -2.20
C PHE A 60 -5.38 -23.89 -3.50
N GLN A 61 -4.49 -22.89 -3.68
CA GLN A 61 -3.59 -22.80 -4.83
C GLN A 61 -4.31 -22.69 -6.20
N PHE A 62 -5.49 -22.07 -6.23
CA PHE A 62 -6.20 -21.74 -7.48
C PHE A 62 -5.60 -20.47 -8.12
N ALA A 63 -4.39 -20.60 -8.67
CA ALA A 63 -3.59 -19.48 -9.18
C ALA A 63 -4.30 -18.61 -10.23
N ASN A 64 -5.13 -19.21 -11.10
CA ASN A 64 -5.87 -18.46 -12.11
C ASN A 64 -6.96 -17.58 -11.47
N ILE A 65 -7.73 -18.13 -10.54
CA ILE A 65 -8.76 -17.38 -9.81
C ILE A 65 -8.13 -16.29 -8.98
N HIS A 66 -7.07 -16.63 -8.23
CA HIS A 66 -6.31 -15.67 -7.44
C HIS A 66 -5.82 -14.50 -8.31
N ARG A 67 -5.23 -14.78 -9.48
CA ARG A 67 -4.78 -13.74 -10.42
C ARG A 67 -5.92 -12.84 -10.92
N VAL A 68 -7.09 -13.40 -11.24
CA VAL A 68 -8.21 -12.59 -11.72
C VAL A 68 -8.77 -11.71 -10.58
N VAL A 69 -8.98 -12.29 -9.41
CA VAL A 69 -9.49 -11.59 -8.23
C VAL A 69 -8.51 -10.49 -7.79
N LYS A 70 -7.20 -10.77 -7.83
CA LYS A 70 -6.11 -9.79 -7.59
C LYS A 70 -6.16 -8.61 -8.58
N LYS A 71 -6.62 -8.80 -9.82
CA LYS A 71 -6.80 -7.67 -10.75
C LYS A 71 -8.06 -6.84 -10.48
N LEU A 72 -9.08 -7.43 -9.86
CA LEU A 72 -10.39 -6.79 -9.67
C LEU A 72 -10.53 -6.04 -8.35
N LEU A 73 -9.90 -6.52 -7.27
CA LEU A 73 -10.02 -5.89 -5.94
C LEU A 73 -9.47 -4.45 -5.83
N PRO A 74 -8.31 -4.08 -6.41
CA PRO A 74 -7.63 -2.83 -6.05
C PRO A 74 -8.48 -1.57 -6.22
N SER A 75 -9.37 -1.54 -7.21
CA SER A 75 -10.28 -0.41 -7.47
C SER A 75 -11.48 -0.34 -6.52
N ARG A 76 -11.75 -1.42 -5.77
CA ARG A 76 -12.88 -1.54 -4.85
C ARG A 76 -12.50 -1.44 -3.38
N LEU A 77 -11.20 -1.44 -3.08
CA LEU A 77 -10.67 -1.43 -1.72
C LEU A 77 -10.22 -0.04 -1.29
N SER A 78 -10.48 0.28 -0.02
CA SER A 78 -9.84 1.42 0.61
C SER A 78 -8.32 1.22 0.68
N ILE A 79 -7.56 2.32 0.83
CA ILE A 79 -6.10 2.27 0.99
C ILE A 79 -5.73 1.39 2.20
N GLU A 80 -6.49 1.53 3.29
CA GLU A 80 -6.28 0.76 4.52
C GLU A 80 -6.54 -0.73 4.31
N GLN A 81 -7.62 -1.10 3.63
CA GLN A 81 -7.93 -2.50 3.30
C GLN A 81 -6.85 -3.12 2.42
N ARG A 82 -6.34 -2.39 1.41
CA ARG A 82 -5.23 -2.85 0.56
C ARG A 82 -3.99 -3.15 1.38
N LEU A 83 -3.63 -2.24 2.29
CA LEU A 83 -2.47 -2.42 3.15
C LEU A 83 -2.66 -3.59 4.13
N HIS A 84 -3.84 -3.73 4.73
CA HIS A 84 -4.17 -4.84 5.63
C HIS A 84 -4.10 -6.21 4.90
N LEU A 85 -4.58 -6.29 3.66
CA LEU A 85 -4.50 -7.52 2.87
C LEU A 85 -3.06 -7.90 2.48
N ALA A 86 -2.21 -6.91 2.19
CA ALA A 86 -0.79 -7.14 1.97
C ALA A 86 -0.12 -7.72 3.22
N ILE A 87 -0.44 -7.21 4.41
CA ILE A 87 0.11 -7.71 5.68
C ILE A 87 -0.38 -9.13 6.00
N THR A 88 -1.65 -9.42 5.73
CA THR A 88 -2.27 -10.72 6.04
C THR A 88 -1.91 -11.84 5.04
N SER A 89 -0.88 -11.63 4.21
CA SER A 89 -0.18 -12.66 3.44
C SER A 89 -1.05 -13.38 2.39
N CYS A 90 -1.75 -12.61 1.56
CA CYS A 90 -2.53 -13.14 0.42
C CYS A 90 -1.78 -13.08 -0.93
N ASP A 91 -0.44 -13.04 -0.93
CA ASP A 91 0.40 -12.85 -2.13
C ASP A 91 0.04 -11.57 -2.92
N VAL A 92 -0.06 -10.46 -2.19
CA VAL A 92 -0.43 -9.13 -2.71
C VAL A 92 0.50 -8.02 -2.21
N ASP A 93 1.79 -8.34 -2.07
CA ASP A 93 2.80 -7.44 -1.51
C ASP A 93 2.93 -6.10 -2.27
N GLU A 94 2.73 -6.14 -3.60
CA GLU A 94 2.70 -4.97 -4.47
C GLU A 94 1.63 -3.93 -4.08
N TRP A 95 0.52 -4.39 -3.47
CA TRP A 95 -0.50 -3.48 -2.93
C TRP A 95 -0.03 -2.81 -1.65
N GLY A 96 0.79 -3.49 -0.87
CA GLY A 96 1.30 -2.98 0.40
C GLY A 96 2.18 -1.76 0.20
N GLU A 97 3.12 -1.81 -0.75
CA GLU A 97 4.01 -0.68 -1.03
C GLU A 97 3.26 0.56 -1.53
N THR A 98 2.37 0.36 -2.51
CA THR A 98 1.58 1.44 -3.10
C THR A 98 0.60 2.02 -2.08
N ALA A 99 -0.14 1.17 -1.37
CA ALA A 99 -1.06 1.62 -0.34
C ALA A 99 -0.34 2.31 0.83
N PHE A 100 0.84 1.84 1.25
CA PHE A 100 1.62 2.51 2.28
C PHE A 100 2.05 3.91 1.85
N SER A 101 2.55 4.07 0.62
CA SER A 101 2.89 5.38 0.06
C SER A 101 1.67 6.30 0.02
N ASP A 102 0.56 5.82 -0.56
CA ASP A 102 -0.69 6.58 -0.66
C ASP A 102 -1.17 7.03 0.72
N LEU A 103 -1.12 6.14 1.72
CA LEU A 103 -1.51 6.41 3.08
C LEU A 103 -0.58 7.44 3.74
N VAL A 104 0.73 7.36 3.53
CA VAL A 104 1.69 8.35 4.06
C VAL A 104 1.42 9.74 3.47
N PHE A 105 1.07 9.84 2.19
CA PHE A 105 0.83 11.13 1.53
C PHE A 105 -0.59 11.69 1.63
N ALA A 106 -1.57 10.87 2.03
CA ALA A 106 -2.94 11.32 2.21
C ALA A 106 -3.05 12.42 3.29
N ALA A 107 -3.68 13.55 2.93
CA ALA A 107 -3.81 14.73 3.78
C ALA A 107 -4.93 14.57 4.83
N ASP A 108 -5.99 13.84 4.49
CA ASP A 108 -7.28 13.87 5.20
C ASP A 108 -7.60 12.55 5.93
N ILE A 109 -6.57 11.80 6.35
CA ILE A 109 -6.84 10.62 7.18
C ILE A 109 -7.16 11.11 8.59
N GLU A 110 -8.46 11.21 8.88
CA GLU A 110 -8.94 11.37 10.24
C GLU A 110 -8.31 10.27 11.10
N ASP A 111 -7.74 10.69 12.24
CA ASP A 111 -7.05 9.77 13.13
C ASP A 111 -7.96 8.57 13.42
N ALA A 112 -7.37 7.38 13.39
CA ALA A 112 -8.00 6.10 13.74
C ALA A 112 -8.50 6.03 15.21
N ALA A 113 -8.77 7.17 15.84
CA ALA A 113 -9.23 7.33 17.21
C ALA A 113 -10.60 6.66 17.44
N ASP A 114 -11.38 6.42 16.39
CA ASP A 114 -12.68 5.75 16.47
C ASP A 114 -12.58 4.22 16.60
N GLY A 115 -11.37 3.67 16.76
CA GLY A 115 -11.15 2.23 17.00
C GLY A 115 -11.56 1.30 15.84
N SER A 116 -11.97 1.87 14.71
CA SER A 116 -12.43 1.14 13.52
C SER A 116 -11.31 0.81 12.54
N SER A 117 -10.05 1.00 12.93
CA SER A 117 -8.92 0.72 12.05
C SER A 117 -8.66 -0.78 11.89
N LEU A 118 -8.48 -1.19 10.64
CA LEU A 118 -8.08 -2.53 10.24
C LEU A 118 -6.58 -2.77 10.47
N LEU A 119 -5.78 -1.72 10.63
CA LEU A 119 -4.33 -1.83 10.77
C LEU A 119 -3.91 -1.90 12.24
N PRO A 120 -2.89 -2.73 12.58
CA PRO A 120 -2.32 -2.73 13.91
C PRO A 120 -1.77 -1.35 14.30
N GLU A 121 -1.85 -0.99 15.58
CA GLU A 121 -1.32 0.28 16.11
C GLU A 121 0.16 0.50 15.76
N SER A 122 0.95 -0.57 15.77
CA SER A 122 2.37 -0.53 15.40
C SER A 122 2.61 -0.05 13.96
N PHE A 123 1.69 -0.34 13.04
CA PHE A 123 1.75 0.13 11.66
C PHE A 123 1.45 1.64 11.58
N TRP A 124 0.44 2.10 12.31
CA TRP A 124 0.14 3.53 12.40
C TRP A 124 1.31 4.35 12.91
N LEU A 125 1.98 3.89 13.97
CA LEU A 125 3.20 4.54 14.46
C LEU A 125 4.28 4.69 13.38
N ARG A 126 4.43 3.69 12.50
CA ARG A 126 5.36 3.74 11.38
C ARG A 126 4.92 4.75 10.32
N ILE A 127 3.63 4.80 9.99
CA ILE A 127 3.06 5.77 9.05
C ILE A 127 3.26 7.19 9.58
N PHE A 128 2.91 7.47 10.84
CA PHE A 128 3.09 8.78 11.47
C PHE A 128 4.55 9.20 11.55
N ARG A 129 5.45 8.29 11.93
CA ARG A 129 6.90 8.57 11.94
C ARG A 129 7.40 8.96 10.54
N THR A 130 6.94 8.25 9.51
CA THR A 130 7.31 8.52 8.12
C THR A 130 6.80 9.88 7.66
N ARG A 131 5.53 10.21 7.95
CA ARG A 131 4.94 11.54 7.71
C ARG A 131 5.77 12.65 8.36
N MET A 132 6.12 12.49 9.63
CA MET A 132 6.94 13.46 10.37
C MET A 132 8.33 13.64 9.76
N GLN A 133 8.96 12.56 9.28
CA GLN A 133 10.25 12.64 8.59
C GLN A 133 10.14 13.42 7.28
N ILE A 134 9.09 13.20 6.49
CA ILE A 134 8.84 13.94 5.25
C ILE A 134 8.65 15.43 5.53
N VAL A 135 7.86 15.78 6.55
CA VAL A 135 7.64 17.19 6.94
C VAL A 135 8.95 17.85 7.34
N ARG A 136 9.75 17.21 8.20
CA ARG A 136 11.06 17.73 8.63
C ARG A 136 12.02 17.91 7.46
N PHE A 137 12.06 16.93 6.56
CA PHE A 137 12.90 17.00 5.36
C PHE A 137 12.51 18.18 4.46
N ARG A 138 11.20 18.36 4.21
CA ARG A 138 10.69 19.51 3.41
C ARG A 138 11.01 20.85 4.07
N GLN A 139 10.89 20.95 5.39
CA GLN A 139 11.26 22.17 6.14
C GLN A 139 12.75 22.47 6.03
N ALA A 140 13.61 21.48 6.24
CA ALA A 140 15.07 21.66 6.12
C ALA A 140 15.46 22.08 4.70
N ALA A 141 14.91 21.42 3.67
CA ALA A 141 15.15 21.79 2.27
C ALA A 141 14.74 23.23 1.96
N ARG A 142 13.59 23.68 2.47
CA ARG A 142 13.13 25.07 2.32
C ARG A 142 14.10 26.05 2.98
N MET A 143 14.57 25.75 4.19
CA MET A 143 15.55 26.59 4.88
C MET A 143 16.88 26.69 4.12
N HIS A 144 17.34 25.59 3.53
CA HIS A 144 18.55 25.59 2.69
C HIS A 144 18.39 26.47 1.45
N LEU A 145 17.25 26.42 0.77
CA LEU A 145 16.96 27.27 -0.39
C LEU A 145 16.88 28.76 -0.02
N CYS A 146 16.22 29.11 1.09
CA CYS A 146 16.17 30.49 1.58
C CYS A 146 17.58 31.04 1.86
N ARG A 147 18.44 30.26 2.54
CA ARG A 147 19.83 30.66 2.83
C ARG A 147 20.66 30.83 1.55
N GLN A 148 20.48 29.97 0.55
CA GLN A 148 21.14 30.12 -0.74
C GLN A 148 20.73 31.41 -1.46
N HIS A 149 19.43 31.74 -1.43
CA HIS A 149 18.91 32.98 -2.01
C HIS A 149 19.49 34.22 -1.32
N GLU A 150 19.58 34.22 0.02
CA GLU A 150 20.19 35.32 0.79
C GLU A 150 21.67 35.52 0.46
N THR A 151 22.45 34.43 0.42
CA THR A 151 23.89 34.52 0.07
C THR A 151 24.14 34.88 -1.39
N GLY A 152 23.21 34.53 -2.30
CA GLY A 152 23.24 34.97 -3.70
C GLY A 152 22.96 36.47 -3.82
N ALA A 153 21.90 36.96 -3.16
CA ALA A 153 21.53 38.37 -3.13
C ALA A 153 22.64 39.24 -2.51
N ALA A 154 23.25 38.79 -1.41
CA ALA A 154 24.36 39.49 -0.78
C ALA A 154 25.57 39.63 -1.71
N ARG A 155 25.90 38.57 -2.49
CA ARG A 155 27.00 38.60 -3.47
C ARG A 155 26.73 39.54 -4.64
N LEU A 156 25.51 39.55 -5.18
CA LEU A 156 25.12 40.48 -6.25
C LEU A 156 25.21 41.94 -5.79
N TRP A 157 24.79 42.21 -4.54
CA TRP A 157 24.90 43.55 -3.95
C TRP A 157 26.35 43.97 -3.67
N GLN A 158 27.23 43.03 -3.30
CA GLN A 158 28.65 43.34 -3.10
C GLN A 158 29.37 43.64 -4.43
N ASN A 159 29.02 42.91 -5.49
CA ASN A 159 29.57 43.14 -6.83
C ASN A 159 29.11 44.46 -7.45
N SER A 160 27.85 44.88 -7.22
CA SER A 160 27.37 46.19 -7.69
C SER A 160 28.01 47.38 -6.96
N LYS A 161 28.62 47.15 -5.80
CA LYS A 161 29.35 48.15 -5.02
C LYS A 161 30.85 48.24 -5.32
N GLN A 162 31.41 47.38 -6.17
CA GLN A 162 32.77 47.57 -6.66
C GLN A 162 32.73 48.53 -7.87
N PRO A 163 33.10 49.82 -7.71
CA PRO A 163 33.26 50.70 -8.86
C PRO A 163 34.37 50.15 -9.75
N GLU A 164 34.15 50.16 -11.07
CA GLU A 164 35.07 49.73 -12.12
C GLU A 164 36.46 50.37 -11.96
N LYS A 165 37.33 49.77 -11.16
CA LYS A 165 38.76 50.09 -11.11
C LYS A 165 39.50 49.24 -12.14
N SER A 166 39.07 49.30 -13.40
CA SER A 166 39.79 48.63 -14.49
C SER A 166 39.46 49.23 -15.85
N SER A 167 40.09 50.35 -16.19
CA SER A 167 40.74 50.51 -17.51
C SER A 167 41.35 51.91 -17.67
N LEU A 168 42.51 52.12 -17.05
CA LEU A 168 43.51 53.04 -17.59
C LEU A 168 44.76 52.20 -17.86
N ARG A 169 44.77 51.49 -18.99
CA ARG A 169 46.03 50.96 -19.55
C ARG A 169 46.80 52.15 -20.11
N PRO A 170 48.07 52.34 -19.73
CA PRO A 170 48.91 53.35 -20.38
C PRO A 170 49.20 52.90 -21.81
N LYS A 171 48.90 53.77 -22.79
CA LYS A 171 49.39 53.61 -24.16
C LYS A 171 50.88 53.94 -24.16
N GLY A 172 51.72 52.93 -24.43
CA GLY A 172 53.15 53.14 -24.67
C GLY A 172 53.35 53.93 -25.98
N CYS A 173 54.24 54.92 -25.91
CA CYS A 173 54.94 55.49 -27.06
C CYS A 173 56.28 54.78 -27.23
#